data_AF-A0A074Y133-F1
#
_entry.id   AF-A0A074Y133-F1
#
_cell.length_a   1.000
_cell.length_b   1.000
_cell.length_c   1.000
_cell.angle_alpha   90.00
_cell.angle_beta   90.00
_cell.angle_gamma   90.00
#
_symmetry.space_group_name_H-M   'P 1'
#
loop_
_entity.id
_entity.type
_entity.pdbx_description
1 polymer ?
#
loop_
_entity_poly.entity_id
_entity_poly.type
_entity_poly.pdbx_seq_one_letter_code
_entity_poly.pdbx_strand_id
1 'polypeptide(L)'
;MAVGAWFVFEKQEQDGRLARIPNGREDIFADSSLTLKMKGQLMKFVRFIGAFEEKPETWQPHRNTPFTTFLSEQFGLHAVDSLMALCLSLETPEKTTTEFALPRIARHLRSIGVFGAGFGSVTPKWGGLSEIIQVACRACAVGGGTYVLGQGISIIDHAQSDEDDIEEIPREPEKPDVSQDIHNMITEGEGFVDINPDSLDELESGIKEQSLDDLLAAAGYSIAGVEEEKPTPAVDESAEKQTPAASASEKKSLYSVQLSNGEKVSSQFIVGCSDDLPGSLPFTTIGNKVSDAQPDAASRSVTIISSPMQHLFVTAAEGGVSPAGAVVIFPAGSLSNTSYPPVQIMVHSSDTGECPQGQCIVYASTALTGQQGQQLLAQAISSLLAAHDNEAKALWSLVYEQHSEMGILSPEASQSSILKFQDAPLDFAFDDAIIENVQAAWQKILPEADDFMVFRDRGEAAEEDAEAQEENEE
;
A
#
# COMPACT_ATOMS: atom_id res chain seq x y z
N MET A 1 4.61 -0.62 13.22
CA MET A 1 6.06 -0.48 13.51
C MET A 1 6.71 0.35 12.42
N ALA A 2 7.68 1.21 12.75
CA ALA A 2 8.36 2.05 11.78
C ALA A 2 9.26 1.23 10.83
N VAL A 3 9.21 1.54 9.53
CA VAL A 3 10.16 1.06 8.52
C VAL A 3 11.16 2.19 8.27
N GLY A 4 12.43 1.96 8.63
CA GLY A 4 13.46 2.98 8.78
C GLY A 4 13.98 3.55 7.46
N ALA A 5 15.20 3.19 7.08
CA ALA A 5 15.82 3.74 5.90
C ALA A 5 15.73 2.79 4.69
N TRP A 6 15.81 3.40 3.51
CA TRP A 6 15.97 2.69 2.25
C TRP A 6 17.45 2.63 1.92
N PHE A 7 17.89 1.52 1.33
CA PHE A 7 19.26 1.29 0.96
C PHE A 7 19.35 0.82 -0.49
N VAL A 8 20.41 1.24 -1.18
CA VAL A 8 20.80 0.72 -2.48
C VAL A 8 22.06 -0.11 -2.32
N PHE A 9 22.08 -1.30 -2.91
CA PHE A 9 23.29 -2.09 -3.00
C PHE A 9 24.21 -1.55 -4.09
N GLU A 10 25.43 -1.21 -3.71
CA GLU A 10 26.49 -0.79 -4.63
C GLU A 10 27.56 -1.87 -4.70
N LYS A 11 27.79 -2.42 -5.89
CA LYS A 11 28.86 -3.37 -6.15
C LYS A 11 30.21 -2.66 -6.24
N GLN A 12 31.19 -3.08 -5.46
CA GLN A 12 32.60 -2.67 -5.60
C GLN A 12 33.44 -3.84 -6.14
N GLU A 13 34.73 -3.60 -6.41
CA GLU A 13 35.62 -4.56 -7.10
C GLU A 13 35.82 -5.88 -6.33
N GLN A 14 35.67 -5.90 -5.01
CA GLN A 14 35.89 -7.09 -4.16
C GLN A 14 34.70 -7.43 -3.27
N ASP A 15 33.96 -6.44 -2.77
CA ASP A 15 32.76 -6.60 -1.93
C ASP A 15 31.64 -5.64 -2.37
N GLY A 16 30.44 -5.82 -1.82
CA GLY A 16 29.34 -4.88 -1.98
C GLY A 16 29.14 -4.03 -0.72
N ARG A 17 28.58 -2.84 -0.86
CA ARG A 17 28.15 -2.02 0.28
C ARG A 17 26.68 -1.60 0.14
N LEU A 18 26.03 -1.35 1.26
CA LEU A 18 24.70 -0.75 1.31
C LEU A 18 24.84 0.76 1.50
N ALA A 19 24.39 1.54 0.52
CA ALA A 19 24.34 2.98 0.59
C ALA A 19 22.92 3.41 0.99
N ARG A 20 22.82 4.19 2.08
CA ARG A 20 21.54 4.74 2.53
C ARG A 20 21.02 5.77 1.53
N ILE A 21 19.74 5.68 1.20
CA ILE A 21 19.04 6.68 0.39
C ILE A 21 18.67 7.87 1.31
N PRO A 22 18.97 9.11 0.90
CA PRO A 22 18.50 10.31 1.60
C PRO A 22 16.97 10.36 1.64
N ASN A 23 16.39 10.53 2.84
CA ASN A 23 14.94 10.60 3.04
C ASN A 23 14.39 12.02 2.75
N GLY A 24 15.23 13.05 2.74
CA GLY A 24 14.74 14.41 2.53
C GLY A 24 15.82 15.43 2.19
N ARG A 25 15.40 16.70 2.18
CA ARG A 25 16.27 17.84 1.84
C ARG A 25 17.52 17.89 2.71
N GLU A 26 17.36 17.73 4.02
CA GLU A 26 18.46 17.77 5.00
C GLU A 26 19.49 16.68 4.72
N ASP A 27 19.04 15.44 4.49
CA ASP A 27 19.91 14.31 4.14
C ASP A 27 20.67 14.55 2.83
N ILE A 28 20.00 15.09 1.81
CA ILE A 28 20.63 15.45 0.52
C ILE A 28 21.74 16.49 0.72
N PHE A 29 21.51 17.49 1.58
CA PHE A 29 22.52 18.50 1.88
C PHE A 29 23.67 17.93 2.71
N ALA A 30 23.40 17.04 3.66
CA ALA A 30 24.40 16.39 4.51
C ALA A 30 25.27 15.37 3.76
N ASP A 31 24.77 14.77 2.68
CA ASP A 31 25.48 13.73 1.94
C ASP A 31 26.73 14.28 1.22
N SER A 32 27.92 13.87 1.68
CA SER A 32 29.20 14.27 1.10
C SER A 32 29.54 13.56 -0.22
N SER A 33 28.84 12.49 -0.57
CA SER A 33 29.06 11.74 -1.81
C SER A 33 28.47 12.46 -3.04
N LEU A 34 27.52 13.36 -2.82
CA LEU A 34 26.83 14.10 -3.90
C LEU A 34 27.57 15.39 -4.27
N THR A 35 27.81 15.59 -5.56
CA THR A 35 28.37 16.85 -6.07
C THR A 35 27.38 18.01 -5.91
N LEU A 36 27.87 19.25 -5.78
CA LEU A 36 27.00 20.43 -5.63
C LEU A 36 26.01 20.58 -6.80
N LYS A 37 26.44 20.22 -8.02
CA LYS A 37 25.58 20.17 -9.20
C LYS A 37 24.45 19.15 -9.04
N MET A 38 24.77 17.92 -8.63
CA MET A 38 23.79 16.87 -8.40
C MET A 38 22.80 17.24 -7.29
N LYS A 39 23.27 17.84 -6.19
CA LYS A 39 22.41 18.35 -5.12
C LYS A 39 21.40 19.37 -5.64
N GLY A 40 21.85 20.35 -6.45
CA GLY A 40 20.96 21.33 -7.07
C GLY A 40 19.91 20.70 -7.99
N GLN A 41 20.31 19.71 -8.80
CA GLN A 41 19.40 18.99 -9.70
C GLN A 41 18.37 18.14 -8.93
N LEU A 42 18.80 17.44 -7.89
CA LEU A 42 17.93 16.64 -7.04
C LEU A 42 16.95 17.52 -6.26
N MET A 43 17.40 18.66 -5.74
CA MET A 43 16.53 19.63 -5.08
C MET A 43 15.49 20.23 -6.04
N LYS A 44 15.86 20.50 -7.30
CA LYS A 44 14.91 20.91 -8.35
C LYS A 44 13.85 19.82 -8.56
N PHE A 45 14.25 18.56 -8.63
CA PHE A 45 13.34 17.43 -8.79
C PHE A 45 12.42 17.23 -7.57
N VAL A 46 12.97 17.24 -6.35
CA VAL A 46 12.19 17.13 -5.10
C VAL A 46 11.19 18.29 -4.95
N ARG A 47 11.53 19.50 -5.41
CA ARG A 47 10.58 20.62 -5.43
C ARG A 47 9.47 20.41 -6.45
N PHE A 48 9.81 19.88 -7.63
CA PHE A 48 8.83 19.55 -8.65
C PHE A 48 7.87 18.46 -8.16
N ILE A 49 8.40 17.38 -7.57
CA ILE A 49 7.59 16.23 -7.17
C ILE A 49 6.63 16.52 -6.02
N GLY A 50 6.90 17.53 -5.19
CA GLY A 50 5.95 17.98 -4.17
C GLY A 50 4.61 18.47 -4.76
N ALA A 51 4.62 18.96 -6.00
CA ALA A 51 3.47 19.57 -6.67
C ALA A 51 3.38 19.14 -8.15
N PHE A 52 3.65 17.86 -8.44
CA PHE A 52 3.67 17.39 -9.84
C PHE A 52 2.26 17.27 -10.43
N GLU A 53 1.24 17.05 -9.60
CA GLU A 53 -0.17 17.02 -10.03
C GLU A 53 -0.65 18.39 -10.52
N GLU A 54 -0.12 19.47 -9.95
CA GLU A 54 -0.40 20.86 -10.36
C GLU A 54 0.33 21.27 -11.65
N LYS A 55 1.28 20.45 -12.12
CA LYS A 55 2.15 20.73 -13.28
C LYS A 55 2.09 19.62 -14.34
N PRO A 56 0.89 19.25 -14.81
CA PRO A 56 0.71 18.15 -15.77
C PRO A 56 1.48 18.37 -17.08
N GLU A 57 1.63 19.62 -17.53
CA GLU A 57 2.35 19.99 -18.75
C GLU A 57 3.82 19.56 -18.75
N THR A 58 4.42 19.44 -17.55
CA THR A 58 5.83 19.08 -17.40
C THR A 58 6.08 17.57 -17.59
N TRP A 59 5.12 16.71 -17.23
CA TRP A 59 5.33 15.25 -17.18
C TRP A 59 4.33 14.41 -17.97
N GLN A 60 3.09 14.85 -18.15
CA GLN A 60 2.08 14.08 -18.90
C GLN A 60 2.48 13.78 -20.35
N PRO A 61 3.16 14.67 -21.11
CA PRO A 61 3.68 14.32 -22.44
C PRO A 61 4.69 13.16 -22.41
N HIS A 62 5.33 12.96 -21.26
CA HIS A 62 6.35 11.94 -21.00
C HIS A 62 5.81 10.74 -20.20
N ARG A 63 4.49 10.64 -19.97
CA ARG A 63 3.87 9.62 -19.11
C ARG A 63 4.35 8.18 -19.40
N ASN A 64 4.46 7.84 -20.69
CA ASN A 64 4.84 6.51 -21.16
C ASN A 64 6.35 6.36 -21.43
N THR A 65 7.13 7.44 -21.28
CA THR A 65 8.57 7.35 -21.46
C THR A 65 9.23 6.74 -20.22
N PRO A 66 10.33 5.99 -20.38
CA PRO A 66 11.09 5.47 -19.25
C PRO A 66 11.46 6.58 -18.28
N PHE A 67 11.27 6.34 -16.99
CA PHE A 67 11.46 7.35 -15.96
C PHE A 67 12.91 7.87 -15.92
N THR A 68 13.89 7.02 -16.20
CA THR A 68 15.31 7.42 -16.30
C THR A 68 15.55 8.42 -17.44
N THR A 69 14.87 8.26 -18.57
CA THR A 69 14.92 9.19 -19.70
C THR A 69 14.30 10.53 -19.31
N PHE A 70 13.13 10.52 -18.66
CA PHE A 70 12.48 11.73 -18.17
C PHE A 70 13.37 12.52 -17.19
N LEU A 71 13.99 11.83 -16.22
CA LEU A 71 14.90 12.45 -15.26
C LEU A 71 16.13 13.08 -15.93
N SER A 72 16.70 12.38 -16.91
CA SER A 72 17.83 12.85 -17.69
C SER A 72 17.47 14.09 -18.53
N GLU A 73 16.35 14.06 -19.24
CA GLU A 73 15.95 15.13 -20.17
C GLU A 73 15.41 16.38 -19.46
N GLN A 74 14.57 16.22 -18.42
CA GLN A 74 13.90 17.34 -17.75
C GLN A 74 14.69 17.92 -16.57
N PHE A 75 15.50 17.09 -15.91
CA PHE A 75 16.22 17.45 -14.68
C PHE A 75 17.75 17.31 -14.80
N GLY A 76 18.26 16.70 -15.87
CA GLY A 76 19.69 16.46 -16.06
C GLY A 76 20.28 15.45 -15.06
N LEU A 77 19.44 14.60 -14.47
CA LEU A 77 19.84 13.61 -13.48
C LEU A 77 20.24 12.30 -14.19
N HIS A 78 21.52 11.94 -14.12
CA HIS A 78 22.08 10.70 -14.68
C HIS A 78 22.59 9.83 -13.51
N ALA A 79 22.29 8.54 -13.51
CA ALA A 79 22.54 7.57 -12.42
C ALA A 79 21.67 7.80 -11.17
N VAL A 80 20.46 7.26 -11.20
CA VAL A 80 19.35 7.56 -10.29
C VAL A 80 18.83 6.30 -9.59
N ASP A 81 19.72 5.34 -9.30
CA ASP A 81 19.36 4.09 -8.63
C ASP A 81 18.60 4.35 -7.33
N SER A 82 18.93 5.43 -6.61
CA SER A 82 18.19 5.89 -5.44
C SER A 82 16.74 6.27 -5.75
N LEU A 83 16.48 7.04 -6.82
CA LEU A 83 15.11 7.41 -7.19
C LEU A 83 14.34 6.21 -7.75
N MET A 84 15.00 5.34 -8.52
CA MET A 84 14.42 4.08 -8.97
C MET A 84 14.06 3.16 -7.80
N ALA A 85 14.89 3.11 -6.77
CA ALA A 85 14.66 2.35 -5.55
C ALA A 85 13.43 2.86 -4.78
N LEU A 86 13.19 4.18 -4.76
CA LEU A 86 11.99 4.76 -4.16
C LEU A 86 10.69 4.39 -4.90
N CYS A 87 10.77 3.99 -6.17
CA CYS A 87 9.60 3.54 -6.93
C CYS A 87 9.15 2.12 -6.56
N LEU A 88 9.99 1.31 -5.90
CA LEU A 88 9.72 -0.12 -5.68
C LEU A 88 9.25 -0.85 -6.95
N SER A 89 9.81 -0.52 -8.11
CA SER A 89 9.53 -1.24 -9.37
C SER A 89 10.26 -2.58 -9.41
N LEU A 90 9.56 -3.67 -9.74
CA LEU A 90 10.20 -4.96 -10.04
C LEU A 90 10.70 -5.05 -11.49
N GLU A 91 10.35 -4.08 -12.33
CA GLU A 91 10.75 -4.02 -13.74
C GLU A 91 12.09 -3.31 -13.93
N THR A 92 12.70 -3.50 -15.11
CA THR A 92 13.94 -2.79 -15.45
C THR A 92 13.69 -1.29 -15.65
N PRO A 93 14.74 -0.45 -15.56
CA PRO A 93 14.60 1.00 -15.77
C PRO A 93 14.01 1.37 -17.14
N GLU A 94 14.23 0.56 -18.17
CA GLU A 94 13.72 0.79 -19.53
C GLU A 94 12.21 0.58 -19.65
N LYS A 95 11.62 -0.22 -18.75
CA LYS A 95 10.18 -0.51 -18.72
C LYS A 95 9.42 0.29 -17.67
N THR A 96 10.11 0.83 -16.67
CA THR A 96 9.48 1.62 -15.62
C THR A 96 9.09 2.99 -16.16
N THR A 97 7.79 3.24 -16.32
CA THR A 97 7.26 4.48 -16.91
C THR A 97 7.28 5.66 -15.93
N THR A 98 7.23 6.87 -16.48
CA THR A 98 7.16 8.10 -15.67
C THR A 98 5.84 8.19 -14.90
N GLU A 99 4.73 7.77 -15.51
CA GLU A 99 3.40 7.69 -14.87
C GLU A 99 3.36 6.74 -13.68
N PHE A 100 4.13 5.65 -13.72
CA PHE A 100 4.26 4.73 -12.59
C PHE A 100 5.15 5.29 -11.48
N ALA A 101 6.29 5.88 -11.85
CA ALA A 101 7.32 6.29 -10.90
C ALA A 101 6.94 7.56 -10.11
N LEU A 102 6.41 8.59 -10.77
CA LEU A 102 6.19 9.91 -10.12
C LEU A 102 5.26 9.84 -8.91
N PRO A 103 4.05 9.25 -8.99
CA PRO A 103 3.15 9.18 -7.83
C PRO A 103 3.74 8.38 -6.67
N ARG A 104 4.51 7.32 -6.96
CA ARG A 104 5.14 6.47 -5.94
C ARG A 104 6.24 7.20 -5.16
N ILE A 105 7.13 7.91 -5.86
CA ILE A 105 8.15 8.73 -5.20
C ILE A 105 7.50 9.89 -4.44
N ALA A 106 6.47 10.53 -5.03
CA ALA A 106 5.72 11.59 -4.35
C ALA A 106 5.09 11.09 -3.04
N ARG A 107 4.41 9.93 -3.08
CA ARG A 107 3.84 9.28 -1.89
C ARG A 107 4.91 8.99 -0.85
N HIS A 108 6.04 8.41 -1.25
CA HIS A 108 7.14 8.14 -0.32
C HIS A 108 7.59 9.42 0.40
N LEU A 109 7.90 10.48 -0.34
CA LEU A 109 8.39 11.73 0.23
C LEU A 109 7.34 12.45 1.10
N ARG A 110 6.07 12.42 0.70
CA ARG A 110 4.96 13.01 1.48
C ARG A 110 4.63 12.23 2.75
N SER A 111 4.91 10.93 2.77
CA SER A 111 4.63 10.07 3.93
C SER A 111 5.66 10.24 5.05
N ILE A 112 6.81 10.83 4.76
CA ILE A 112 7.87 11.02 5.75
C ILE A 112 7.40 12.01 6.82
N GLY A 113 7.46 11.60 8.08
CA GLY A 113 7.04 12.43 9.21
C GLY A 113 5.59 12.23 9.63
N VAL A 114 4.73 11.63 8.78
CA VAL A 114 3.28 11.49 9.06
C VAL A 114 3.00 10.70 10.34
N PHE A 115 3.73 9.61 10.55
CA PHE A 115 3.59 8.76 11.75
C PHE A 115 4.74 8.90 12.74
N GLY A 116 5.64 9.86 12.51
CA GLY A 116 6.84 10.07 13.32
C GLY A 116 8.06 10.48 12.50
N ALA A 117 9.03 11.09 13.18
CA ALA A 117 10.20 11.68 12.53
C ALA A 117 11.07 10.63 11.81
N GLY A 118 11.42 10.93 10.56
CA GLY A 118 12.51 10.27 9.84
C GLY A 118 12.19 8.95 9.13
N PHE A 119 10.91 8.54 9.06
CA PHE A 119 10.44 7.42 8.27
C PHE A 119 9.13 7.74 7.54
N GLY A 120 8.90 7.07 6.41
CA GLY A 120 7.71 7.27 5.57
C GLY A 120 6.88 6.01 5.34
N SER A 121 7.16 4.91 6.04
CA SER A 121 6.36 3.69 5.93
C SER A 121 6.30 2.93 7.24
N VAL A 122 5.24 2.14 7.39
CA VAL A 122 4.99 1.31 8.57
C VAL A 122 4.72 -0.12 8.15
N THR A 123 5.07 -1.06 9.03
CA THR A 123 4.73 -2.46 8.91
C THR A 123 3.90 -2.92 10.12
N PRO A 124 2.83 -3.71 9.93
CA PRO A 124 2.11 -4.33 11.04
C PRO A 124 3.02 -5.28 11.83
N LYS A 125 2.72 -5.42 13.12
CA LYS A 125 3.36 -6.44 13.95
C LYS A 125 2.72 -7.80 13.65
N TRP A 126 3.46 -8.89 13.85
CA TRP A 126 3.03 -10.30 13.79
C TRP A 126 2.71 -10.93 12.44
N GLY A 127 3.00 -10.29 11.30
CA GLY A 127 2.88 -10.98 10.01
C GLY A 127 2.45 -10.13 8.83
N GLY A 128 2.75 -8.82 8.84
CA GLY A 128 2.44 -7.94 7.72
C GLY A 128 0.93 -7.83 7.45
N LEU A 129 0.52 -7.94 6.19
CA LEU A 129 -0.85 -7.64 5.74
C LEU A 129 -1.90 -8.69 6.16
N SER A 130 -1.51 -9.88 6.62
CA SER A 130 -2.47 -10.89 7.09
C SER A 130 -3.25 -10.43 8.33
N GLU A 131 -2.66 -9.56 9.15
CA GLU A 131 -3.33 -8.98 10.31
C GLU A 131 -4.44 -8.01 9.89
N ILE A 132 -4.25 -7.27 8.79
CA ILE A 132 -5.29 -6.38 8.25
C ILE A 132 -6.52 -7.20 7.83
N ILE A 133 -6.31 -8.35 7.21
CA ILE A 133 -7.39 -9.28 6.84
C ILE A 133 -8.11 -9.77 8.10
N GLN A 134 -7.37 -10.16 9.15
CA GLN A 134 -7.98 -10.60 10.41
C GLN A 134 -8.78 -9.50 11.10
N VAL A 135 -8.32 -8.25 11.06
CA VAL A 135 -9.08 -7.09 11.57
C VAL A 135 -10.38 -6.93 10.80
N ALA A 136 -10.36 -6.97 9.47
CA ALA A 136 -11.57 -6.91 8.66
C ALA A 136 -12.51 -8.10 8.95
N CYS A 137 -11.97 -9.31 9.11
CA CYS A 137 -12.76 -10.49 9.45
C CYS A 137 -13.42 -10.36 10.82
N ARG A 138 -12.69 -9.83 11.80
CA ARG A 138 -13.24 -9.55 13.13
C ARG A 138 -14.40 -8.56 13.05
N ALA A 139 -14.23 -7.46 12.31
CA ALA A 139 -15.28 -6.46 12.14
C ALA A 139 -16.55 -7.05 11.52
N CYS A 140 -16.40 -7.87 10.47
CA CYS A 140 -17.52 -8.57 9.85
C CYS A 140 -18.21 -9.56 10.82
N ALA A 141 -17.44 -10.34 11.59
CA ALA A 141 -18.00 -11.28 12.55
C ALA A 141 -18.80 -10.58 13.67
N VAL A 142 -18.29 -9.45 14.13
CA VAL A 142 -18.95 -8.59 15.11
C VAL A 142 -20.27 -8.03 14.55
N GLY A 143 -20.30 -7.69 13.26
CA GLY A 143 -21.52 -7.35 12.52
C GLY A 143 -22.46 -8.52 12.18
N GLY A 144 -22.23 -9.72 12.72
CA GLY A 144 -23.06 -10.91 12.51
C GLY A 144 -22.61 -11.84 11.37
N GLY A 145 -21.48 -11.54 10.73
CA GLY A 145 -20.87 -12.42 9.72
C GLY A 145 -20.43 -13.76 10.30
N THR A 146 -20.61 -14.84 9.54
CA THR A 146 -20.18 -16.19 9.93
C THR A 146 -18.99 -16.64 9.10
N TYR A 147 -17.93 -17.10 9.75
CA TYR A 147 -16.73 -17.64 9.11
C TYR A 147 -16.67 -19.17 9.21
N VAL A 148 -16.44 -19.83 8.07
CA VAL A 148 -16.23 -21.27 7.99
C VAL A 148 -14.90 -21.54 7.29
N LEU A 149 -13.90 -21.98 8.07
CA LEU A 149 -12.56 -22.29 7.56
C LEU A 149 -12.44 -23.77 7.16
N GLY A 150 -11.43 -24.08 6.34
CA GLY A 150 -11.18 -25.44 5.85
C GLY A 150 -12.23 -25.91 4.84
N GLN A 151 -12.97 -24.97 4.24
CA GLN A 151 -14.10 -25.24 3.39
C GLN A 151 -14.03 -24.41 2.10
N GLY A 152 -14.02 -25.09 0.96
CA GLY A 152 -14.02 -24.46 -0.36
C GLY A 152 -15.39 -24.53 -1.04
N ILE A 153 -15.55 -23.76 -2.12
CA ILE A 153 -16.72 -23.82 -3.00
C ILE A 153 -16.50 -24.91 -4.05
N SER A 154 -17.46 -25.82 -4.19
CA SER A 154 -17.39 -26.92 -5.15
C SER A 154 -18.25 -26.70 -6.39
N ILE A 155 -19.51 -26.25 -6.18
CA ILE A 155 -20.50 -26.05 -7.25
C ILE A 155 -21.31 -24.80 -6.92
N ILE A 156 -21.62 -24.01 -7.95
CA ILE A 156 -22.54 -22.88 -7.87
C ILE A 156 -23.60 -23.09 -8.96
N ASP A 157 -24.87 -23.17 -8.54
CA ASP A 157 -26.02 -23.32 -9.42
C ASP A 157 -27.04 -22.20 -9.14
N HIS A 158 -27.95 -21.92 -10.08
CA HIS A 158 -29.12 -21.11 -9.77
C HIS A 158 -30.07 -21.92 -8.87
N ALA A 159 -30.53 -21.31 -7.78
CA ALA A 159 -31.52 -21.95 -6.92
C ALA A 159 -32.82 -22.18 -7.72
N GLN A 160 -33.25 -23.44 -7.79
CA GLN A 160 -34.56 -23.77 -8.37
C GLN A 160 -35.64 -23.33 -7.38
N SER A 161 -36.71 -22.71 -7.88
CA SER A 161 -37.83 -22.20 -7.09
C SER A 161 -38.76 -23.32 -6.61
N ASP A 162 -38.21 -24.34 -5.97
CA ASP A 162 -39.03 -25.33 -5.30
C ASP A 162 -39.22 -24.86 -3.84
N GLU A 163 -40.48 -24.81 -3.42
CA GLU A 163 -40.98 -24.39 -2.11
C GLU A 163 -40.56 -25.36 -0.99
N ASP A 164 -39.29 -25.70 -0.90
CA ASP A 164 -38.74 -26.49 0.21
C ASP A 164 -38.18 -25.54 1.26
N ASP A 165 -38.71 -25.68 2.48
CA ASP A 165 -38.39 -24.95 3.72
C ASP A 165 -36.99 -24.33 3.76
N ILE A 166 -36.86 -23.09 3.26
CA ILE A 166 -35.68 -22.26 3.50
C ILE A 166 -35.81 -21.81 4.96
N GLU A 167 -35.15 -22.53 5.88
CA GLU A 167 -34.79 -21.95 7.17
C GLU A 167 -33.86 -20.77 6.87
N GLU A 168 -34.44 -19.58 6.79
CA GLU A 168 -33.71 -18.33 6.73
C GLU A 168 -32.79 -18.30 7.95
N ILE A 169 -31.47 -18.25 7.73
CA ILE A 169 -30.50 -18.07 8.81
C ILE A 169 -30.96 -16.81 9.55
N PRO A 170 -31.40 -16.90 10.83
CA PRO A 170 -31.98 -15.77 11.52
C PRO A 170 -30.98 -14.62 11.48
N ARG A 171 -31.34 -13.54 10.79
CA ARG A 171 -30.64 -12.27 10.98
C ARG A 171 -30.97 -11.86 12.40
N GLU A 172 -29.99 -11.95 13.30
CA GLU A 172 -30.11 -11.26 14.58
C GLU A 172 -30.43 -9.79 14.27
N PRO A 173 -31.33 -9.14 15.03
CA PRO A 173 -31.60 -7.72 14.86
C PRO A 173 -30.28 -6.95 14.83
N GLU A 174 -30.17 -5.94 13.98
CA GLU A 174 -28.98 -5.09 13.86
C GLU A 174 -28.43 -4.80 15.25
N LYS A 175 -27.30 -5.43 15.57
CA LYS A 175 -26.60 -5.13 16.82
C LYS A 175 -26.08 -3.70 16.71
N PRO A 176 -26.13 -2.92 17.80
CA PRO A 176 -25.67 -1.54 17.79
C PRO A 176 -24.24 -1.48 17.24
N ASP A 177 -23.92 -0.43 16.48
CA ASP A 177 -22.61 -0.21 15.88
C ASP A 177 -21.49 -0.39 16.94
N VAL A 178 -20.66 -1.41 16.72
CA VAL A 178 -19.59 -1.89 17.61
C VAL A 178 -18.21 -1.56 17.05
N SER A 179 -18.16 -0.71 16.03
CA SER A 179 -16.93 -0.30 15.34
C SER A 179 -15.95 0.44 16.25
N GLN A 180 -16.44 1.15 17.27
CA GLN A 180 -15.59 1.75 18.31
C GLN A 180 -15.07 0.73 19.34
N ASP A 181 -15.81 -0.36 19.63
CA ASP A 181 -15.31 -1.45 20.49
C ASP A 181 -14.16 -2.20 19.77
N ILE A 182 -14.18 -2.21 18.43
CA ILE A 182 -13.07 -2.67 17.58
C ILE A 182 -11.91 -1.66 17.60
N HIS A 183 -12.17 -0.36 17.46
CA HIS A 183 -11.14 0.69 17.60
C HIS A 183 -10.42 0.59 18.95
N ASN A 184 -11.17 0.48 20.04
CA ASN A 184 -10.64 0.35 21.41
C ASN A 184 -9.91 -0.98 21.64
N MET A 185 -10.38 -2.10 21.10
CA MET A 185 -9.63 -3.36 21.18
C MET A 185 -8.33 -3.35 20.37
N ILE A 186 -8.24 -2.53 19.32
CA ILE A 186 -7.03 -2.34 18.51
C ILE A 186 -6.05 -1.38 19.21
N THR A 187 -6.55 -0.34 19.89
CA THR A 187 -5.72 0.68 20.58
C THR A 187 -5.33 0.30 22.01
N GLU A 188 -6.13 -0.50 22.73
CA GLU A 188 -5.90 -0.89 24.14
C GLU A 188 -5.08 -2.18 24.33
N GLY A 189 -4.59 -2.79 23.24
CA GLY A 189 -3.56 -3.83 23.32
C GLY A 189 -2.26 -3.25 23.86
N GLU A 190 -2.01 -3.45 25.16
CA GLU A 190 -0.99 -2.76 25.98
C GLU A 190 0.27 -2.30 25.23
N GLY A 191 0.45 -0.98 25.12
CA GLY A 191 1.71 -0.36 24.73
C GLY A 191 1.65 0.93 23.90
N PHE A 192 0.46 1.44 23.53
CA PHE A 192 0.36 2.68 22.76
C PHE A 192 0.22 3.89 23.69
N VAL A 193 1.32 4.64 23.86
CA VAL A 193 1.25 5.98 24.45
C VAL A 193 0.83 6.93 23.34
N ASP A 194 -0.32 7.55 23.53
CA ASP A 194 -0.85 8.59 22.67
C ASP A 194 0.13 9.79 22.67
N ILE A 195 0.70 10.09 21.51
CA ILE A 195 1.56 11.28 21.32
C ILE A 195 0.92 12.14 20.23
N ASN A 196 -0.33 12.52 20.43
CA ASN A 196 -0.92 13.63 19.71
C ASN A 196 -0.64 14.92 20.49
N PRO A 197 0.25 15.82 20.02
CA PRO A 197 0.30 17.16 20.57
C PRO A 197 -0.92 17.93 20.05
N ASP A 198 -1.85 18.20 20.97
CA ASP A 198 -2.91 19.19 20.75
C ASP A 198 -2.26 20.54 20.40
N SER A 199 -2.70 21.09 19.27
CA SER A 199 -2.37 22.41 18.69
C SER A 199 -1.11 22.51 17.81
N LEU A 200 -1.38 22.78 16.53
CA LEU A 200 -0.44 22.99 15.42
C LEU A 200 0.12 24.43 15.34
N ASP A 201 -0.08 25.28 16.34
CA ASP A 201 0.14 26.73 16.23
C ASP A 201 1.39 27.27 16.96
N GLU A 202 2.21 26.44 17.63
CA GLU A 202 3.38 26.95 18.38
C GLU A 202 4.78 26.63 17.80
N LEU A 203 4.88 26.01 16.62
CA LEU A 203 6.18 25.64 16.02
C LEU A 203 6.75 26.63 15.00
N GLU A 204 6.09 27.76 14.72
CA GLU A 204 6.59 28.76 13.76
C GLU A 204 7.44 29.90 14.35
N SER A 205 7.78 29.87 15.64
CA SER A 205 8.57 30.97 16.25
C SER A 205 9.97 30.55 16.69
N GLY A 206 10.92 30.46 15.75
CA GLY A 206 12.29 30.22 16.21
C GLY A 206 13.44 30.04 15.23
N ILE A 207 13.39 30.45 13.97
CA ILE A 207 14.60 30.46 13.13
C ILE A 207 14.67 31.76 12.33
N LYS A 208 15.71 32.57 12.60
CA LYS A 208 16.06 33.72 11.76
C LYS A 208 16.56 33.19 10.42
N GLU A 209 15.70 33.21 9.41
CA GLU A 209 16.09 33.04 8.02
C GLU A 209 17.10 34.15 7.64
N GLN A 210 18.34 33.76 7.35
CA GLN A 210 19.10 34.47 6.32
C GLN A 210 18.47 34.07 4.99
N SER A 211 17.97 35.05 4.24
CA SER A 211 17.19 34.78 3.05
C SER A 211 18.01 33.98 2.03
N LEU A 212 17.44 32.85 1.61
CA LEU A 212 17.94 31.97 0.56
C LEU A 212 18.07 32.71 -0.79
N ASP A 213 17.32 33.80 -0.95
CA ASP A 213 17.33 34.68 -2.11
C ASP A 213 18.68 35.42 -2.26
N ASP A 214 19.33 35.77 -1.15
CA ASP A 214 20.65 36.45 -1.16
C ASP A 214 21.78 35.52 -1.63
N LEU A 215 21.70 34.22 -1.30
CA LEU A 215 22.69 33.21 -1.69
C LEU A 215 22.55 32.78 -3.16
N LEU A 216 21.33 32.77 -3.68
CA LEU A 216 21.05 32.43 -5.08
C LEU A 216 21.36 33.61 -6.02
N ALA A 217 21.14 34.85 -5.58
CA ALA A 217 21.54 36.05 -6.31
C ALA A 217 23.07 36.18 -6.45
N ALA A 218 23.84 35.79 -5.42
CA ALA A 218 25.30 35.77 -5.48
C ALA A 218 25.87 34.76 -6.50
N ALA A 219 25.08 33.75 -6.89
CA ALA A 219 25.44 32.73 -7.87
C ALA A 219 25.00 33.04 -9.31
N GLY A 220 24.39 34.20 -9.56
CA GLY A 220 24.13 34.72 -10.91
C GLY A 220 22.88 34.17 -11.61
N TYR A 221 21.88 33.68 -10.88
CA TYR A 221 20.61 33.23 -11.44
C TYR A 221 19.52 34.27 -11.17
N SER A 222 18.88 34.77 -12.23
CA SER A 222 17.80 35.78 -12.18
C SER A 222 16.45 35.12 -12.44
N ILE A 223 15.43 35.46 -11.64
CA ILE A 223 14.03 35.07 -11.84
C ILE A 223 13.20 36.35 -11.82
N ALA A 224 12.55 36.64 -12.95
CA ALA A 224 11.38 37.50 -13.08
C ALA A 224 10.31 36.62 -13.74
N GLY A 225 9.05 36.53 -13.34
CA GLY A 225 8.19 37.38 -12.51
C GLY A 225 6.87 37.48 -13.28
N VAL A 226 5.77 36.92 -12.78
CA VAL A 226 4.37 37.24 -13.16
C VAL A 226 3.47 36.90 -11.96
N GLU A 227 2.48 37.77 -11.77
CA GLU A 227 1.65 38.07 -10.60
C GLU A 227 0.64 36.98 -10.19
N GLU A 228 0.36 36.92 -8.89
CA GLU A 228 -0.76 36.19 -8.29
C GLU A 228 -2.05 37.02 -8.36
N GLU A 229 -3.13 36.43 -8.90
CA GLU A 229 -4.50 36.90 -8.68
C GLU A 229 -5.23 35.95 -7.71
N LYS A 230 -5.87 36.55 -6.71
CA LYS A 230 -6.64 35.94 -5.63
C LYS A 230 -8.11 35.74 -6.04
N PRO A 231 -8.74 34.58 -5.83
CA PRO A 231 -10.20 34.47 -5.88
C PRO A 231 -10.85 34.58 -4.49
N THR A 232 -12.01 35.26 -4.48
CA THR A 232 -12.99 35.39 -3.41
C THR A 232 -13.95 34.19 -3.32
N PRO A 233 -14.65 33.99 -2.18
CA PRO A 233 -15.46 32.79 -1.91
C PRO A 233 -16.89 32.88 -2.48
N ALA A 234 -17.46 31.74 -2.87
CA ALA A 234 -18.89 31.54 -3.16
C ALA A 234 -19.37 30.41 -2.21
N VAL A 235 -20.14 30.72 -1.16
CA VAL A 235 -21.62 30.71 -1.05
C VAL A 235 -22.22 29.30 -1.10
N ASP A 236 -22.68 28.87 0.08
CA ASP A 236 -23.56 27.74 0.38
C ASP A 236 -24.82 27.70 -0.50
N GLU A 237 -25.17 26.50 -0.98
CA GLU A 237 -26.55 26.14 -1.31
C GLU A 237 -26.91 24.81 -0.65
N SER A 238 -27.78 24.94 0.35
CA SER A 238 -28.50 23.88 1.06
C SER A 238 -29.48 23.15 0.12
N ALA A 239 -29.38 21.83 0.02
CA ALA A 239 -30.36 20.97 -0.64
C ALA A 239 -31.14 20.14 0.39
N GLU A 240 -32.47 20.29 0.38
CA GLU A 240 -33.44 19.63 1.26
C GLU A 240 -33.46 18.10 1.11
N LYS A 241 -33.49 17.43 2.27
CA LYS A 241 -33.85 16.02 2.49
C LYS A 241 -35.29 15.74 1.99
N GLN A 242 -35.48 14.71 1.17
CA GLN A 242 -36.78 14.05 0.97
C GLN A 242 -36.65 12.54 1.24
N THR A 243 -37.35 12.08 2.27
CA THR A 243 -37.56 10.67 2.67
C THR A 243 -38.67 9.99 1.82
N PRO A 244 -38.80 8.64 1.83
CA PRO A 244 -38.86 7.85 0.60
C PRO A 244 -40.25 7.26 0.33
N ALA A 245 -40.56 7.03 -0.95
CA ALA A 245 -41.69 6.19 -1.34
C ALA A 245 -41.19 4.76 -1.63
N ALA A 246 -41.63 3.82 -0.79
CA ALA A 246 -41.37 2.39 -0.91
C ALA A 246 -41.72 1.86 -2.31
N SER A 247 -40.74 1.29 -3.01
CA SER A 247 -40.94 0.54 -4.25
C SER A 247 -40.76 -0.97 -3.97
N ALA A 248 -41.61 -1.75 -4.64
CA ALA A 248 -41.88 -3.15 -4.36
C ALA A 248 -40.66 -4.07 -4.56
N SER A 249 -40.52 -5.07 -3.70
CA SER A 249 -39.41 -6.04 -3.73
C SER A 249 -39.41 -6.85 -5.04
N GLU A 250 -38.46 -6.57 -5.93
CA GLU A 250 -38.08 -7.52 -6.97
C GLU A 250 -37.47 -8.76 -6.29
N LYS A 251 -38.04 -9.95 -6.57
CA LYS A 251 -37.47 -11.22 -6.10
C LYS A 251 -36.10 -11.41 -6.76
N LYS A 252 -35.03 -11.06 -6.05
CA LYS A 252 -33.65 -11.29 -6.49
C LYS A 252 -33.41 -12.80 -6.61
N SER A 253 -32.83 -13.24 -7.74
CA SER A 253 -32.50 -14.65 -7.95
C SER A 253 -31.44 -15.10 -6.95
N LEU A 254 -31.66 -16.24 -6.30
CA LEU A 254 -30.69 -16.86 -5.40
C LEU A 254 -29.79 -17.85 -6.15
N TYR A 255 -28.56 -17.95 -5.71
CA TYR A 255 -27.63 -19.02 -6.08
C TYR A 255 -27.61 -20.07 -4.97
N SER A 256 -27.58 -21.35 -5.34
CA SER A 256 -27.24 -22.45 -4.43
C SER A 256 -25.75 -22.75 -4.57
N VAL A 257 -25.05 -22.70 -3.45
CA VAL A 257 -23.61 -22.94 -3.35
C VAL A 257 -23.40 -24.22 -2.57
N GLN A 258 -22.79 -25.22 -3.21
CA GLN A 258 -22.38 -26.44 -2.55
C GLN A 258 -20.94 -26.30 -2.08
N LEU A 259 -20.74 -26.51 -0.78
CA LEU A 259 -19.43 -26.45 -0.15
C LEU A 259 -18.72 -27.82 -0.23
N SER A 260 -17.41 -27.87 0.01
CA SER A 260 -16.59 -29.10 -0.12
C SER A 260 -16.97 -30.27 0.80
N ASN A 261 -17.74 -30.03 1.87
CA ASN A 261 -18.28 -31.06 2.77
C ASN A 261 -19.64 -31.61 2.32
N GLY A 262 -20.21 -31.06 1.23
CA GLY A 262 -21.52 -31.43 0.70
C GLY A 262 -22.69 -30.57 1.21
N GLU A 263 -22.48 -29.70 2.20
CA GLU A 263 -23.49 -28.74 2.66
C GLU A 263 -23.83 -27.73 1.57
N LYS A 264 -25.06 -27.23 1.60
CA LYS A 264 -25.57 -26.27 0.64
C LYS A 264 -26.01 -25.00 1.35
N VAL A 265 -25.59 -23.86 0.83
CA VAL A 265 -26.02 -22.54 1.29
C VAL A 265 -26.59 -21.76 0.11
N SER A 266 -27.51 -20.85 0.39
CA SER A 266 -28.11 -19.99 -0.64
C SER A 266 -27.68 -18.54 -0.44
N SER A 267 -27.31 -17.85 -1.52
CA SER A 267 -26.90 -16.44 -1.46
C SER A 267 -27.37 -15.66 -2.68
N GLN A 268 -27.58 -14.35 -2.51
CA GLN A 268 -27.86 -13.42 -3.61
C GLN A 268 -26.58 -13.00 -4.34
N PHE A 269 -25.49 -12.83 -3.60
CA PHE A 269 -24.19 -12.42 -4.13
C PHE A 269 -23.12 -13.43 -3.71
N ILE A 270 -22.18 -13.67 -4.62
CA ILE A 270 -21.01 -14.50 -4.36
C ILE A 270 -19.80 -13.65 -4.72
N VAL A 271 -18.87 -13.50 -3.79
CA VAL A 271 -17.66 -12.69 -4.00
C VAL A 271 -16.44 -13.57 -3.72
N GLY A 272 -15.44 -13.53 -4.59
CA GLY A 272 -14.21 -14.31 -4.41
C GLY A 272 -13.12 -13.94 -5.39
N CYS A 273 -11.94 -14.54 -5.23
CA CYS A 273 -10.82 -14.44 -6.16
C CYS A 273 -10.76 -15.62 -7.13
N SER A 274 -9.71 -15.67 -7.95
CA SER A 274 -9.45 -16.75 -8.93
C SER A 274 -9.37 -18.13 -8.27
N ASP A 275 -8.84 -18.22 -7.05
CA ASP A 275 -8.69 -19.49 -6.32
C ASP A 275 -9.99 -19.93 -5.61
N ASP A 276 -10.90 -18.99 -5.34
CA ASP A 276 -12.15 -19.28 -4.61
C ASP A 276 -13.28 -19.73 -5.55
N LEU A 277 -13.31 -19.18 -6.77
CA LEU A 277 -14.43 -19.34 -7.69
C LEU A 277 -14.17 -20.45 -8.72
N PRO A 278 -15.15 -21.35 -8.97
CA PRO A 278 -15.06 -22.34 -10.03
C PRO A 278 -14.84 -21.71 -11.42
N GLY A 279 -13.79 -22.13 -12.13
CA GLY A 279 -13.31 -21.47 -13.36
C GLY A 279 -14.25 -21.47 -14.59
N SER A 280 -15.46 -22.03 -14.50
CA SER A 280 -16.42 -22.11 -15.61
C SER A 280 -17.63 -21.17 -15.47
N LEU A 281 -17.69 -20.33 -14.44
CA LEU A 281 -18.86 -19.51 -14.14
C LEU A 281 -18.81 -18.14 -14.83
N PRO A 282 -19.96 -17.60 -15.29
CA PRO A 282 -20.05 -16.22 -15.70
C PRO A 282 -19.99 -15.30 -14.48
N PHE A 283 -18.90 -14.55 -14.33
CA PHE A 283 -18.69 -13.60 -13.24
C PHE A 283 -18.43 -12.19 -13.75
N THR A 284 -18.84 -11.21 -12.95
CA THR A 284 -18.47 -9.81 -13.13
C THR A 284 -17.10 -9.56 -12.50
N THR A 285 -16.09 -9.23 -13.29
CA THR A 285 -14.80 -8.81 -12.74
C THR A 285 -14.91 -7.43 -12.08
N ILE A 286 -14.39 -7.31 -10.88
CA ILE A 286 -14.34 -6.08 -10.09
C ILE A 286 -12.92 -5.55 -10.03
N GLY A 287 -12.79 -4.25 -10.26
CA GLY A 287 -11.55 -3.52 -10.12
C GLY A 287 -10.99 -2.96 -11.42
N ASN A 288 -10.18 -1.92 -11.28
CA ASN A 288 -9.42 -1.34 -12.38
C ASN A 288 -8.00 -1.92 -12.37
N LYS A 289 -7.49 -2.27 -13.56
CA LYS A 289 -6.09 -2.70 -13.69
C LYS A 289 -5.19 -1.49 -13.42
N VAL A 290 -4.20 -1.66 -12.55
CA VAL A 290 -3.01 -0.78 -12.58
C VAL A 290 -2.24 -1.12 -13.85
N SER A 291 -2.35 -0.25 -14.86
CA SER A 291 -1.86 -0.48 -16.22
C SER A 291 -0.38 -0.88 -16.26
N ASP A 292 -0.06 -1.99 -16.95
CA ASP A 292 1.22 -2.44 -17.56
C ASP A 292 2.56 -2.16 -16.84
N ALA A 293 2.54 -1.84 -15.55
CA ALA A 293 3.72 -1.31 -14.86
C ALA A 293 4.35 -2.30 -13.87
N GLN A 294 3.75 -3.47 -13.66
CA GLN A 294 4.28 -4.54 -12.81
C GLN A 294 4.20 -5.90 -13.54
N PRO A 295 5.09 -6.85 -13.20
CA PRO A 295 5.11 -8.15 -13.86
C PRO A 295 3.94 -9.03 -13.41
N ASP A 296 3.44 -9.88 -14.31
CA ASP A 296 2.38 -10.86 -14.02
C ASP A 296 2.87 -12.06 -13.19
N ALA A 297 4.19 -12.16 -12.98
CA ALA A 297 4.80 -13.19 -12.16
C ALA A 297 6.09 -12.68 -11.52
N ALA A 298 6.38 -13.14 -10.31
CA ALA A 298 7.61 -12.80 -9.59
C ALA A 298 8.13 -14.01 -8.80
N SER A 299 9.45 -14.18 -8.78
CA SER A 299 10.09 -15.06 -7.79
C SER A 299 10.18 -14.33 -6.46
N ARG A 300 9.83 -15.03 -5.38
CA ARG A 300 9.93 -14.53 -4.01
C ARG A 300 10.71 -15.49 -3.12
N SER A 301 11.29 -14.95 -2.06
CA SER A 301 11.86 -15.76 -0.99
C SER A 301 11.59 -15.18 0.38
N VAL A 302 11.40 -16.05 1.36
CA VAL A 302 11.35 -15.74 2.79
C VAL A 302 12.56 -16.39 3.43
N THR A 303 13.44 -15.61 4.04
CA THR A 303 14.67 -16.11 4.66
C THR A 303 14.82 -15.62 6.08
N ILE A 304 15.05 -16.52 7.02
CA ILE A 304 15.45 -16.18 8.39
C ILE A 304 16.98 -16.14 8.43
N ILE A 305 17.53 -15.03 8.91
CA ILE A 305 18.98 -14.82 9.03
C ILE A 305 19.42 -14.75 10.49
N SER A 306 20.63 -15.23 10.77
CA SER A 306 21.16 -15.38 12.13
C SER A 306 21.61 -14.07 12.79
N SER A 307 21.54 -12.95 12.07
CA SER A 307 22.05 -11.65 12.52
C SER A 307 20.90 -10.68 12.79
N PRO A 308 21.00 -9.83 13.83
CA PRO A 308 20.01 -8.79 14.11
C PRO A 308 20.14 -7.57 13.18
N MET A 309 21.14 -7.52 12.28
CA MET A 309 21.29 -6.47 11.26
C MET A 309 21.16 -5.02 11.79
N GLN A 310 21.67 -4.73 12.99
CA GLN A 310 21.38 -3.47 13.73
C GLN A 310 21.62 -2.18 12.91
N HIS A 311 22.60 -2.19 12.01
CA HIS A 311 22.90 -1.06 11.12
C HIS A 311 21.77 -0.68 10.13
N LEU A 312 20.83 -1.58 9.85
CA LEU A 312 19.67 -1.28 9.00
C LEU A 312 18.59 -0.54 9.78
N PHE A 313 18.59 -0.66 11.11
CA PHE A 313 17.54 -0.19 12.00
C PHE A 313 17.99 1.04 12.82
N VAL A 314 18.65 1.98 12.15
CA VAL A 314 19.17 3.20 12.79
C VAL A 314 18.06 4.24 12.88
N THR A 315 17.78 4.72 14.09
CA THR A 315 16.87 5.83 14.33
C THR A 315 17.39 7.10 13.67
N ALA A 316 16.56 7.72 12.82
CA ALA A 316 16.97 8.86 12.03
C ALA A 316 17.08 10.18 12.82
N ALA A 317 16.29 10.34 13.89
CA ALA A 317 16.26 11.56 14.72
C ALA A 317 16.46 11.24 16.20
N GLU A 318 17.04 12.18 16.95
CA GLU A 318 17.19 12.06 18.40
C GLU A 318 15.81 11.99 19.07
N GLY A 319 15.56 10.94 19.85
CA GLY A 319 14.24 10.66 20.44
C GLY A 319 13.21 10.04 19.47
N GLY A 320 13.60 9.71 18.24
CA GLY A 320 12.71 9.07 17.25
C GLY A 320 12.38 7.61 17.56
N VAL A 321 11.34 7.09 16.89
CA VAL A 321 10.92 5.69 17.00
C VAL A 321 11.99 4.76 16.43
N SER A 322 12.35 3.71 17.16
CA SER A 322 13.27 2.69 16.65
C SER A 322 12.64 1.95 15.48
N PRO A 323 13.28 1.92 14.29
CA PRO A 323 12.77 1.15 13.17
C PRO A 323 12.80 -0.35 13.47
N ALA A 324 11.78 -1.06 13.00
CA ALA A 324 11.75 -2.53 13.02
C ALA A 324 11.86 -3.13 11.61
N GLY A 325 11.81 -2.30 10.57
CA GLY A 325 11.94 -2.70 9.17
C GLY A 325 12.94 -1.82 8.42
N ALA A 326 13.47 -2.33 7.32
CA ALA A 326 14.29 -1.59 6.36
C ALA A 326 14.07 -2.13 4.95
N VAL A 327 14.27 -1.28 3.94
CA VAL A 327 14.14 -1.66 2.53
C VAL A 327 15.51 -1.61 1.87
N VAL A 328 15.90 -2.69 1.19
CA VAL A 328 17.16 -2.81 0.46
C VAL A 328 16.86 -3.13 -0.99
N ILE A 329 17.36 -2.30 -1.91
CA ILE A 329 17.16 -2.47 -3.34
C ILE A 329 18.51 -2.81 -3.98
N PHE A 330 18.53 -3.90 -4.72
CA PHE A 330 19.62 -4.25 -5.63
C PHE A 330 19.21 -3.79 -7.03
N PRO A 331 19.86 -2.74 -7.59
CA PRO A 331 19.51 -2.23 -8.90
C PRO A 331 19.59 -3.29 -9.98
N ALA A 332 18.87 -3.07 -11.08
CA ALA A 332 18.95 -3.94 -12.26
C ALA A 332 20.42 -4.11 -12.69
N GLY A 333 20.83 -5.37 -12.90
CA GLY A 333 22.21 -5.67 -13.28
C GLY A 333 23.28 -5.60 -12.19
N SER A 334 22.95 -5.22 -10.96
CA SER A 334 23.94 -5.01 -9.88
C SER A 334 24.63 -6.30 -9.40
N LEU A 335 23.98 -7.47 -9.50
CA LEU A 335 24.48 -8.73 -8.94
C LEU A 335 25.27 -9.58 -9.96
N SER A 336 24.67 -9.86 -11.12
CA SER A 336 25.21 -10.80 -12.09
C SER A 336 25.07 -10.30 -13.53
N ASN A 337 23.90 -10.48 -14.14
CA ASN A 337 23.64 -10.14 -15.53
C ASN A 337 23.01 -8.75 -15.64
N THR A 338 23.58 -7.88 -16.47
CA THR A 338 23.10 -6.50 -16.70
C THR A 338 21.67 -6.43 -17.24
N SER A 339 21.14 -7.51 -17.82
CA SER A 339 19.76 -7.59 -18.29
C SER A 339 18.76 -8.06 -17.22
N TYR A 340 19.21 -8.40 -16.02
CA TYR A 340 18.33 -8.89 -14.97
C TYR A 340 17.59 -7.75 -14.28
N PRO A 341 16.31 -7.96 -13.91
CA PRO A 341 15.53 -7.00 -13.17
C PRO A 341 16.13 -6.72 -11.78
N PRO A 342 15.71 -5.64 -11.13
CA PRO A 342 16.11 -5.38 -9.76
C PRO A 342 15.66 -6.50 -8.80
N VAL A 343 16.32 -6.59 -7.65
CA VAL A 343 15.86 -7.38 -6.50
C VAL A 343 15.49 -6.43 -5.39
N GLN A 344 14.29 -6.60 -4.86
CA GLN A 344 13.80 -5.82 -3.73
C GLN A 344 13.81 -6.70 -2.50
N ILE A 345 14.31 -6.17 -1.39
CA ILE A 345 14.39 -6.85 -0.11
C ILE A 345 13.76 -6.00 0.98
N MET A 346 12.86 -6.58 1.75
CA MET A 346 12.39 -6.05 3.03
C MET A 346 13.00 -6.87 4.15
N VAL A 347 13.73 -6.20 5.04
CA VAL A 347 14.33 -6.82 6.22
C VAL A 347 13.53 -6.38 7.43
N HIS A 348 12.97 -7.33 8.17
CA HIS A 348 12.27 -7.09 9.42
C HIS A 348 13.08 -7.66 10.58
N SER A 349 13.24 -6.85 11.62
CA SER A 349 13.87 -7.24 12.89
C SER A 349 12.96 -8.17 13.70
N SER A 350 13.51 -8.81 14.74
CA SER A 350 12.71 -9.61 15.68
C SER A 350 11.59 -8.84 16.39
N ASP A 351 11.65 -7.50 16.42
CA ASP A 351 10.65 -6.66 17.09
C ASP A 351 9.28 -6.70 16.40
N THR A 352 9.24 -7.09 15.11
CA THR A 352 7.98 -7.35 14.41
C THR A 352 7.27 -8.60 14.93
N GLY A 353 7.96 -9.48 15.67
CA GLY A 353 7.40 -10.74 16.16
C GLY A 353 7.32 -11.85 15.10
N GLU A 354 7.89 -11.63 13.91
CA GLU A 354 7.88 -12.60 12.80
C GLU A 354 9.03 -13.62 12.89
N CYS A 355 10.07 -13.34 13.70
CA CYS A 355 11.19 -14.24 13.91
C CYS A 355 11.73 -14.16 15.36
N PRO A 356 12.49 -15.17 15.83
CA PRO A 356 13.07 -15.18 17.17
C PRO A 356 14.01 -14.00 17.45
N GLN A 357 14.18 -13.66 18.73
CA GLN A 357 15.08 -12.58 19.15
C GLN A 357 16.52 -12.78 18.66
N GLY A 358 17.14 -11.69 18.19
CA GLY A 358 18.51 -11.70 17.67
C GLY A 358 18.63 -12.16 16.22
N GLN A 359 17.50 -12.43 15.56
CA GLN A 359 17.42 -12.78 14.14
C GLN A 359 16.67 -11.69 13.38
N CYS A 360 16.70 -11.80 12.05
CA CYS A 360 15.83 -11.03 11.17
C CYS A 360 15.15 -11.97 10.17
N ILE A 361 13.99 -11.57 9.69
CA ILE A 361 13.32 -12.19 8.55
C ILE A 361 13.47 -11.28 7.33
N VAL A 362 13.73 -11.89 6.18
CA VAL A 362 14.05 -11.21 4.93
C VAL A 362 13.09 -11.68 3.86
N TYR A 363 12.28 -10.75 3.34
CA TYR A 363 11.39 -10.97 2.20
C TYR A 363 12.07 -10.39 0.96
N ALA A 364 12.34 -11.22 -0.03
CA ALA A 364 12.95 -10.79 -1.29
C ALA A 364 12.02 -11.06 -2.47
N SER A 365 12.04 -10.19 -3.48
CA SER A 365 11.23 -10.31 -4.69
C SER A 365 11.99 -9.83 -5.93
N THR A 366 11.73 -10.46 -7.07
CA THR A 366 12.22 -10.04 -8.39
C THR A 366 11.28 -10.52 -9.50
N ALA A 367 11.16 -9.74 -10.58
CA ALA A 367 10.33 -10.10 -11.75
C ALA A 367 10.85 -11.32 -12.53
N LEU A 368 12.09 -11.76 -12.26
CA LEU A 368 12.67 -12.93 -12.92
C LEU A 368 12.05 -14.22 -12.35
N THR A 369 11.53 -15.09 -13.20
CA THR A 369 10.85 -16.33 -12.80
C THR A 369 11.73 -17.57 -12.96
N GLY A 370 11.26 -18.70 -12.44
CA GLY A 370 11.93 -20.00 -12.51
C GLY A 370 13.29 -20.05 -11.81
N GLN A 371 14.13 -21.00 -12.22
CA GLN A 371 15.43 -21.26 -11.57
C GLN A 371 16.36 -20.04 -11.55
N GLN A 372 16.29 -19.19 -12.58
CA GLN A 372 17.12 -17.98 -12.66
C GLN A 372 16.72 -16.96 -11.59
N GLY A 373 15.42 -16.75 -11.38
CA GLY A 373 14.91 -15.90 -10.30
C GLY A 373 15.35 -16.40 -8.93
N GLN A 374 15.20 -17.71 -8.68
CA GLN A 374 15.63 -18.33 -7.42
C GLN A 374 17.12 -18.15 -7.14
N GLN A 375 17.98 -18.32 -8.16
CA GLN A 375 19.42 -18.10 -8.05
C GLN A 375 19.75 -16.63 -7.79
N LEU A 376 19.06 -15.71 -8.45
CA LEU A 376 19.25 -14.27 -8.27
C LEU A 376 18.89 -13.83 -6.84
N LEU A 377 17.77 -14.33 -6.30
CA LEU A 377 17.38 -14.08 -4.90
C LEU A 377 18.41 -14.63 -3.91
N ALA A 378 18.87 -15.88 -4.10
CA ALA A 378 19.90 -16.47 -3.24
C ALA A 378 21.23 -15.68 -3.29
N GLN A 379 21.60 -15.17 -4.47
CA GLN A 379 22.76 -14.30 -4.63
C GLN A 379 22.56 -12.98 -3.89
N ALA A 380 21.38 -12.35 -4.01
CA ALA A 380 21.06 -11.10 -3.32
C ALA A 380 21.15 -11.25 -1.79
N ILE A 381 20.59 -12.32 -1.23
CA ILE A 381 20.68 -12.63 0.21
C ILE A 381 22.13 -12.86 0.63
N SER A 382 22.92 -13.59 -0.17
CA SER A 382 24.34 -13.81 0.13
C SER A 382 25.14 -12.50 0.11
N SER A 383 24.87 -11.62 -0.85
CA SER A 383 25.48 -10.29 -0.95
C SER A 383 25.04 -9.36 0.17
N LEU A 384 23.78 -9.45 0.61
CA LEU A 384 23.28 -8.71 1.78
C LEU A 384 24.03 -9.12 3.05
N LEU A 385 24.20 -10.42 3.28
CA LEU A 385 24.94 -10.95 4.44
C LEU A 385 26.40 -10.50 4.39
N ALA A 386 27.07 -10.67 3.24
CA ALA A 386 28.47 -10.28 3.07
C ALA A 386 28.73 -8.77 3.23
N ALA A 387 27.78 -7.92 2.80
CA ALA A 387 27.90 -6.46 2.92
C ALA A 387 27.83 -5.98 4.38
N HIS A 388 27.30 -6.79 5.31
CA HIS A 388 27.14 -6.41 6.70
C HIS A 388 28.04 -7.19 7.67
N ASP A 389 27.92 -8.51 7.63
CA ASP A 389 28.49 -9.41 8.61
C ASP A 389 28.80 -10.75 7.93
N ASN A 390 30.09 -10.97 7.66
CA ASN A 390 30.58 -12.19 7.03
C ASN A 390 30.34 -13.46 7.88
N GLU A 391 29.98 -13.33 9.17
CA GLU A 391 29.60 -14.45 10.02
C GLU A 391 28.10 -14.77 9.97
N ALA A 392 27.28 -13.83 9.49
CA ALA A 392 25.83 -14.00 9.39
C ALA A 392 25.46 -15.06 8.35
N LYS A 393 24.44 -15.86 8.65
CA LYS A 393 24.01 -17.00 7.83
C LYS A 393 22.50 -16.98 7.64
N ALA A 394 22.07 -17.44 6.47
CA ALA A 394 20.70 -17.89 6.27
C ALA A 394 20.49 -19.16 7.11
N LEU A 395 19.58 -19.10 8.08
CA LEU A 395 19.20 -20.22 8.94
C LEU A 395 18.15 -21.10 8.27
N TRP A 396 17.24 -20.47 7.54
CA TRP A 396 16.17 -21.14 6.81
C TRP A 396 15.71 -20.25 5.65
N SER A 397 15.38 -20.87 4.52
CA SER A 397 14.87 -20.16 3.33
C SER A 397 13.76 -20.96 2.67
N LEU A 398 12.69 -20.26 2.29
CA LEU A 398 11.66 -20.72 1.37
C LEU A 398 11.74 -19.85 0.11
N VAL A 399 11.62 -20.47 -1.06
CA VAL A 399 11.58 -19.78 -2.35
C VAL A 399 10.38 -20.30 -3.13
N TYR A 400 9.62 -19.40 -3.73
CA TYR A 400 8.41 -19.72 -4.47
C TYR A 400 8.20 -18.72 -5.61
N GLU A 401 7.34 -19.06 -6.55
CA GLU A 401 6.89 -18.18 -7.61
C GLU A 401 5.45 -17.78 -7.33
N GLN A 402 5.15 -16.49 -7.48
CA GLN A 402 3.80 -15.96 -7.35
C GLN A 402 3.36 -15.42 -8.70
N HIS A 403 2.12 -15.74 -9.08
CA HIS A 403 1.48 -15.26 -10.30
C HIS A 403 0.34 -14.32 -9.93
N SER A 404 0.09 -13.35 -10.79
CA SER A 404 -1.09 -12.50 -10.80
C SER A 404 -1.77 -12.70 -12.15
N GLU A 405 -2.95 -13.32 -12.17
CA GLU A 405 -3.67 -13.58 -13.41
C GLU A 405 -4.27 -12.31 -14.01
N MET A 406 -4.10 -12.19 -15.32
CA MET A 406 -4.74 -11.18 -16.14
C MET A 406 -6.18 -11.58 -16.43
N GLY A 407 -7.14 -11.01 -15.71
CA GLY A 407 -8.55 -11.11 -16.05
C GLY A 407 -8.83 -10.35 -17.35
N ILE A 408 -9.12 -11.06 -18.45
CA ILE A 408 -9.72 -10.42 -19.63
C ILE A 408 -11.11 -9.94 -19.20
N LEU A 409 -11.34 -8.63 -19.25
CA LEU A 409 -12.68 -8.06 -19.09
C LEU A 409 -13.55 -8.58 -20.24
N SER A 410 -14.41 -9.56 -19.95
CA SER A 410 -15.47 -9.92 -20.90
C SER A 410 -16.53 -8.82 -20.89
N PRO A 411 -16.87 -8.22 -22.05
CA PRO A 411 -17.90 -7.18 -22.14
C PRO A 411 -19.31 -7.65 -21.74
N GLU A 412 -19.52 -8.96 -21.56
CA GLU A 412 -20.84 -9.59 -21.42
C GLU A 412 -21.27 -9.81 -19.97
N ALA A 413 -20.41 -9.54 -18.98
CA ALA A 413 -20.65 -9.94 -17.60
C ALA A 413 -21.31 -8.88 -16.69
N SER A 414 -21.71 -7.71 -17.20
CA SER A 414 -22.12 -6.57 -16.38
C SER A 414 -23.34 -6.77 -15.44
N GLN A 415 -24.03 -7.91 -15.53
CA GLN A 415 -25.23 -8.22 -14.72
C GLN A 415 -25.09 -9.46 -13.82
N SER A 416 -23.91 -10.08 -13.68
CA SER A 416 -23.76 -11.25 -12.80
C SER A 416 -23.62 -10.83 -11.33
N SER A 417 -24.36 -11.48 -10.42
CA SER A 417 -24.18 -11.33 -8.97
C SER A 417 -23.02 -12.17 -8.40
N ILE A 418 -22.28 -12.86 -9.27
CA ILE A 418 -20.99 -13.46 -8.95
C ILE A 418 -19.91 -12.43 -9.27
N LEU A 419 -19.25 -11.91 -8.25
CA LEU A 419 -18.24 -10.86 -8.34
C LEU A 419 -16.85 -11.48 -8.14
N LYS A 420 -15.97 -11.33 -9.14
CA LYS A 420 -14.58 -11.77 -9.05
C LYS A 420 -13.66 -10.59 -8.84
N PHE A 421 -12.89 -10.57 -7.75
CA PHE A 421 -11.83 -9.59 -7.59
C PHE A 421 -10.70 -9.84 -8.59
N GLN A 422 -10.13 -8.78 -9.15
CA GLN A 422 -8.83 -8.90 -9.83
C GLN A 422 -7.76 -9.30 -8.84
N ASP A 423 -6.79 -10.09 -9.32
CA ASP A 423 -5.65 -10.50 -8.51
C ASP A 423 -4.84 -9.27 -8.05
N ALA A 424 -4.36 -9.32 -6.81
CA ALA A 424 -3.62 -8.22 -6.24
C ALA A 424 -2.26 -8.04 -6.94
N PRO A 425 -1.77 -6.78 -7.11
CA PRO A 425 -0.44 -6.53 -7.63
C PRO A 425 0.66 -7.25 -6.84
N LEU A 426 1.74 -7.62 -7.53
CA LEU A 426 2.90 -8.28 -6.90
C LEU A 426 3.84 -7.28 -6.18
N ASP A 427 3.39 -6.06 -5.91
CA ASP A 427 4.16 -5.06 -5.17
C ASP A 427 4.32 -5.50 -3.70
N PHE A 428 5.34 -4.96 -3.03
CA PHE A 428 5.46 -5.05 -1.59
C PHE A 428 4.71 -3.92 -0.87
N ALA A 429 4.53 -2.77 -1.52
CA ALA A 429 3.69 -1.72 -0.97
C ALA A 429 2.21 -2.14 -1.02
N PHE A 430 1.47 -1.78 0.03
CA PHE A 430 0.02 -1.93 0.02
C PHE A 430 -0.58 -0.97 -1.01
N ASP A 431 -1.19 -1.53 -2.06
CA ASP A 431 -1.73 -0.76 -3.18
C ASP A 431 -3.18 -0.34 -2.89
N ASP A 432 -3.47 0.95 -3.06
CA ASP A 432 -4.80 1.51 -2.81
C ASP A 432 -5.86 0.87 -3.73
N ALA A 433 -5.46 0.35 -4.89
CA ALA A 433 -6.33 -0.40 -5.80
C ALA A 433 -7.00 -1.61 -5.12
N ILE A 434 -6.38 -2.21 -4.09
CA ILE A 434 -7.00 -3.29 -3.31
C ILE A 434 -8.28 -2.77 -2.63
N ILE A 435 -8.23 -1.60 -2.01
CA ILE A 435 -9.37 -0.98 -1.32
C ILE A 435 -10.40 -0.48 -2.33
N GLU A 436 -9.96 0.14 -3.44
CA GLU A 436 -10.84 0.56 -4.52
C GLU A 436 -11.64 -0.62 -5.12
N ASN A 437 -11.00 -1.78 -5.26
CA ASN A 437 -11.66 -2.99 -5.73
C ASN A 437 -12.73 -3.46 -4.74
N VAL A 438 -12.44 -3.44 -3.44
CA VAL A 438 -13.42 -3.78 -2.39
C VAL A 438 -14.58 -2.79 -2.40
N GLN A 439 -14.31 -1.48 -2.51
CA GLN A 439 -15.33 -0.44 -2.61
C GLN A 439 -16.22 -0.65 -3.85
N ALA A 440 -15.64 -1.00 -4.99
CA ALA A 440 -16.40 -1.27 -6.21
C ALA A 440 -17.31 -2.50 -6.09
N ALA A 441 -16.89 -3.55 -5.36
CA ALA A 441 -17.76 -4.68 -5.05
C ALA A 441 -18.88 -4.27 -4.09
N TRP A 442 -18.54 -3.52 -3.04
CA TRP A 442 -19.48 -3.02 -2.05
C TRP A 442 -20.60 -2.18 -2.69
N GLN A 443 -20.26 -1.22 -3.57
CA GLN A 443 -21.24 -0.38 -4.26
C GLN A 443 -22.21 -1.19 -5.15
N LYS A 444 -21.75 -2.32 -5.70
CA LYS A 444 -22.64 -3.21 -6.48
C LYS A 444 -23.61 -3.99 -5.61
N ILE A 445 -23.19 -4.36 -4.41
CA ILE A 445 -24.03 -5.10 -3.44
C ILE A 445 -25.02 -4.14 -2.78
N LEU A 446 -24.57 -2.93 -2.43
CA LEU A 446 -25.30 -1.89 -1.72
C LEU A 446 -25.30 -0.58 -2.54
N PRO A 447 -26.11 -0.48 -3.60
CA PRO A 447 -26.09 0.69 -4.50
C PRO A 447 -26.62 1.98 -3.87
N GLU A 448 -27.44 1.87 -2.83
CA GLU A 448 -28.04 3.00 -2.11
C GLU A 448 -27.22 3.45 -0.90
N ALA A 449 -26.10 2.79 -0.61
CA ALA A 449 -25.23 3.19 0.48
C ALA A 449 -24.32 4.34 0.04
N ASP A 450 -24.32 5.41 0.83
CA ASP A 450 -23.58 6.64 0.51
C ASP A 450 -22.13 6.60 1.02
N ASP A 451 -21.86 5.87 2.11
CA ASP A 451 -20.59 5.88 2.83
C ASP A 451 -19.90 4.50 2.88
N PHE A 452 -18.65 4.42 2.41
CA PHE A 452 -17.84 3.20 2.45
C PHE A 452 -16.85 3.20 3.61
N MET A 453 -16.92 2.18 4.48
CA MET A 453 -16.06 2.02 5.66
C MET A 453 -16.03 3.24 6.60
N VAL A 454 -17.16 3.94 6.72
CA VAL A 454 -17.33 4.97 7.74
C VAL A 454 -17.91 4.33 8.98
N PHE A 455 -17.19 4.47 10.09
CA PHE A 455 -17.61 4.03 11.40
C PHE A 455 -17.99 5.27 12.21
N ARG A 456 -19.20 5.33 12.76
CA ARG A 456 -19.68 6.53 13.48
C ARG A 456 -19.11 6.57 14.89
N ASP A 457 -18.77 7.76 15.38
CA ASP A 457 -18.36 7.95 16.77
C ASP A 457 -19.58 7.83 17.71
N ARG A 458 -19.41 7.08 18.81
CA ARG A 458 -20.49 6.70 19.74
C ARG A 458 -21.20 7.88 20.43
N GLY A 459 -20.62 9.09 20.42
CA GLY A 459 -21.18 10.26 21.08
C GLY A 459 -22.46 10.77 20.41
N GLU A 460 -22.48 10.79 19.08
CA GLU A 460 -23.60 11.35 18.32
C GLU A 460 -24.77 10.36 18.22
N ALA A 461 -24.47 9.05 18.11
CA ALA A 461 -25.51 8.02 18.05
C ALA A 461 -26.27 7.84 19.37
N ALA A 462 -25.62 8.07 20.52
CA ALA A 462 -26.28 8.02 21.82
C ALA A 462 -27.16 9.25 22.10
N GLU A 463 -26.86 10.40 21.49
CA GLU A 463 -27.71 11.60 21.53
C GLU A 463 -28.90 11.45 20.58
N GLU A 464 -28.72 10.93 19.36
CA GLU A 464 -29.82 10.64 18.43
C GLU A 464 -30.79 9.58 18.97
N ASP A 465 -30.29 8.50 19.60
CA ASP A 465 -31.14 7.47 20.22
C ASP A 465 -31.87 7.97 21.48
N ALA A 466 -31.31 8.96 22.19
CA ALA A 466 -31.96 9.60 23.34
C ALA A 466 -33.04 10.60 22.89
N GLU A 467 -32.77 11.41 21.86
CA GLU A 467 -33.73 12.35 21.28
C GLU A 467 -34.91 11.62 20.60
N ALA A 468 -34.65 10.49 19.92
CA ALA A 468 -35.69 9.66 19.31
C ALA A 468 -36.56 8.91 20.34
N GLN A 469 -36.05 8.68 21.56
CA GLN A 469 -36.83 8.13 22.67
C GLN A 469 -37.69 9.20 23.37
N GLU A 470 -37.21 10.45 23.48
CA GLU A 470 -38.00 11.55 24.01
C GLU A 470 -39.15 11.98 23.07
N GLU A 471 -38.95 11.95 21.74
CA GLU A 471 -40.03 12.27 20.78
C GLU A 471 -41.13 11.19 20.68
N ASN A 472 -40.89 9.97 21.16
CA ASN A 472 -41.91 8.91 21.20
C ASN A 472 -42.64 8.81 22.55
N GLU A 473 -42.25 9.62 23.55
CA GLU A 473 -42.90 9.70 24.87
C GLU A 473 -43.77 10.95 25.08
N GLU A 474 -43.83 11.90 24.12
CA GLU A 474 -44.85 12.96 24.01
C GLU A 474 -46.01 12.60 23.07
#